data_AF-A0A6V7HYL5-F1
#
_entry.id   AF-A0A6V7HYL5-F1
#
_cell.length_a   1.000
_cell.length_b   1.000
_cell.length_c   1.000
_cell.angle_alpha   90.00
_cell.angle_beta   90.00
_cell.angle_gamma   90.00
#
_symmetry.space_group_name_H-M   'P 1'
#
loop_
_entity.id
_entity.type
_entity.pdbx_description
1 polymer ?
#
loop_
_entity_poly.entity_id
_entity_poly.type
_entity_poly.pdbx_seq_one_letter_code
_entity_poly.pdbx_strand_id
1 'polypeptide(L)' 'SKYGMICIKIIISQIVRNYELNTSMVFEKMNIHAHISTRCVDGYPISIKKIKY' A
#
# COMPACT_ATOMS: atom_id res chain seq x y z
N SER A 1 9.95 14.29 -11.32
CA SER A 1 9.83 13.05 -10.52
C SER A 1 10.52 13.02 -9.16
N LYS A 2 11.51 13.89 -8.83
CA LYS A 2 12.27 13.79 -7.56
C LYS A 2 11.42 14.01 -6.30
N TYR A 3 10.49 14.95 -6.34
CA TYR A 3 9.60 15.28 -5.21
C TYR A 3 8.61 14.16 -4.86
N GLY A 4 7.99 13.53 -5.87
CA GLY A 4 7.05 12.43 -5.64
C GLY A 4 7.70 11.26 -4.89
N MET A 5 8.95 10.93 -5.23
CA MET A 5 9.69 9.87 -4.56
C MET A 5 10.05 10.22 -3.12
N ILE A 6 10.37 11.49 -2.84
CA ILE A 6 10.63 11.96 -1.47
C ILE A 6 9.35 11.86 -0.62
N CYS A 7 8.21 12.33 -1.14
CA CYS A 7 6.93 12.25 -0.43
C CYS A 7 6.55 10.80 -0.12
N ILE A 8 6.66 9.91 -1.10
CA ILE A 8 6.38 8.47 -0.92
C ILE A 8 7.30 7.87 0.14
N LYS A 9 8.60 8.20 0.11
CA LYS A 9 9.56 7.67 1.10
C LYS A 9 9.19 8.10 2.51
N ILE A 10 8.79 9.35 2.71
CA ILE A 10 8.36 9.86 4.02
C ILE A 10 7.12 9.12 4.50
N ILE A 11 6.11 8.99 3.63
CA ILE A 11 4.84 8.31 3.95
C ILE A 11 5.10 6.85 4.33
N ILE A 12 5.83 6.10 3.50
CA ILE A 12 6.17 4.69 3.77
C ILE A 12 6.92 4.57 5.10
N SER A 13 7.92 5.44 5.32
CA SER A 13 8.71 5.42 6.57
C SER A 13 7.86 5.65 7.81
N GLN A 14 6.87 6.53 7.74
CA GLN A 14 5.95 6.77 8.86
C GLN A 14 5.01 5.59 9.09
N ILE A 15 4.53 4.98 8.01
CA ILE A 15 3.62 3.83 8.10
C ILE A 15 4.34 2.65 8.76
N VAL A 16 5.49 2.23 8.23
CA VAL A 16 6.21 1.03 8.73
C VAL A 16 6.76 1.19 10.16
N ARG A 17 6.95 2.43 10.64
CA ARG A 17 7.43 2.69 12.01
C ARG A 17 6.33 2.64 13.06
N ASN A 18 5.10 3.01 12.69
CA ASN A 18 4.02 3.24 13.66
C ASN A 18 2.86 2.25 13.50
N TYR A 19 2.79 1.57 12.35
CA TYR A 19 1.66 0.74 11.99
C TYR A 19 2.10 -0.60 11.42
N GLU A 20 1.37 -1.64 11.80
CA GLU A 20 1.41 -2.95 11.19
C GLU A 20 0.30 -3.00 10.12
N LEU A 21 0.68 -3.35 8.90
CA LEU A 21 -0.24 -3.50 7.77
C LEU A 21 -0.49 -4.98 7.54
N ASN A 22 -1.76 -5.38 7.52
CA ASN A 22 -2.18 -6.73 7.17
C ASN A 22 -3.13 -6.67 5.97
N THR A 23 -3.01 -7.61 5.04
CA THR A 23 -3.94 -7.74 3.93
C THR A 23 -4.38 -9.18 3.77
N SER A 24 -5.66 -9.38 3.47
CA SER A 24 -6.20 -10.69 3.10
C SER A 24 -6.03 -11.00 1.60
N MET A 25 -5.50 -10.06 0.83
CA MET A 25 -5.29 -10.24 -0.61
C MET A 25 -4.07 -11.12 -0.87
N VAL A 26 -4.30 -12.23 -1.58
CA VAL A 26 -3.26 -13.14 -2.04
C VAL A 26 -2.71 -12.61 -3.35
N PHE A 27 -1.38 -12.49 -3.45
CA PHE A 27 -0.69 -11.94 -4.62
C PHE A 27 -1.10 -12.64 -5.94
N GLU A 28 -1.20 -13.96 -5.93
CA GLU A 28 -1.58 -14.77 -7.10
C GLU A 28 -3.02 -14.51 -7.60
N LYS A 29 -3.88 -13.95 -6.75
CA LYS A 29 -5.27 -13.62 -7.07
C LYS A 29 -5.48 -12.14 -7.36
N MET A 30 -4.42 -11.35 -7.38
CA MET A 30 -4.49 -9.91 -7.62
C MET A 30 -4.83 -9.66 -9.10
N ASN A 31 -6.08 -9.33 -9.39
CA ASN A 31 -6.51 -8.93 -10.73
C ASN A 31 -6.17 -7.47 -10.99
N ILE A 32 -5.19 -7.26 -11.85
CA ILE A 32 -4.73 -5.93 -12.26
C ILE A 32 -5.40 -5.56 -13.58
N HIS A 33 -6.12 -4.43 -13.61
CA HIS A 33 -6.64 -3.86 -14.83
C HIS A 33 -5.73 -2.72 -15.31
N ALA A 34 -5.20 -2.86 -16.51
CA ALA A 34 -4.30 -1.91 -17.15
C ALA A 34 -5.00 -1.28 -18.37
N HIS A 35 -5.81 -0.24 -18.13
CA HIS A 35 -6.47 0.52 -19.21
C HIS A 35 -5.69 1.81 -19.53
N ILE A 36 -5.65 2.74 -18.57
CA ILE A 36 -4.91 4.03 -18.66
C ILE A 36 -3.95 4.21 -17.46
N SER A 37 -4.28 3.56 -16.34
CA SER A 37 -3.43 3.43 -15.17
C SER A 37 -3.61 2.03 -14.62
N THR A 38 -2.51 1.40 -14.21
CA THR A 38 -2.53 0.10 -13.54
C THR A 38 -3.25 0.22 -12.20
N ARG A 39 -4.38 -0.48 -12.03
CA ARG A 39 -5.16 -0.50 -10.79
C ARG A 39 -5.61 -1.92 -10.45
N CYS A 40 -5.69 -2.26 -9.17
CA CYS A 40 -6.38 -3.49 -8.74
C CYS A 40 -7.88 -3.33 -8.96
N VAL A 41 -8.50 -4.36 -9.57
CA VAL A 41 -9.95 -4.41 -9.83
C VAL A 41 -10.74 -4.49 -8.52
N ASP A 42 -10.24 -5.29 -7.59
CA ASP A 42 -10.92 -5.63 -6.34
C ASP A 42 -10.54 -4.70 -5.16
N GLY A 43 -9.86 -3.58 -5.47
CA GLY A 43 -9.36 -2.65 -4.47
C GLY A 43 -8.14 -3.17 -3.70
N TYR A 44 -7.94 -2.66 -2.48
CA TYR A 44 -6.80 -3.01 -1.60
C TYR A 44 -7.31 -3.25 -0.17
N PRO A 45 -7.64 -4.50 0.21
CA PRO A 45 -8.11 -4.81 1.56
C PRO A 45 -6.93 -4.74 2.54
N ILE A 46 -6.60 -3.54 3.00
CA ILE A 46 -5.50 -3.29 3.95
C ILE A 46 -6.11 -2.94 5.32
N SER A 47 -5.78 -3.74 6.32
CA SER A 47 -6.03 -3.45 7.72
C SER A 47 -4.79 -2.81 8.33
N ILE A 48 -5.00 -1.73 9.10
CA ILE A 48 -3.92 -0.95 9.71
C ILE A 48 -4.08 -1.02 11.22
N LYS A 49 -3.05 -1.50 11.91
CA LYS A 49 -3.02 -1.57 13.38
C LYS A 49 -1.87 -0.73 13.91
N LYS A 50 -2.14 0.18 14.86
CA LYS A 50 -1.09 0.96 15.52
C LYS A 50 -0.25 0.06 16.43
N ILE A 51 1.06 0.11 16.28
CA ILE A 51 2.00 -0.58 17.16
C ILE A 51 2.02 0.19 18.49
N LYS A 52 1.54 -0.45 19.56
CA LYS A 52 1.65 0.07 20.93
C LYS A 52 2.84 -0.63 21.58
N TYR A 53 3.85 0.16 21.95
CA TYR A 53 4.93 -0.28 22.85
C TYR A 53 4.43 -0.29 24.29
#